data_AF-A0A1I4ZGA6-F1
#
_entry.id   AF-A0A1I4ZGA6-F1
#
_cell.length_a   1.000
_cell.length_b   1.000
_cell.length_c   1.000
_cell.angle_alpha   90.00
_cell.angle_beta   90.00
_cell.angle_gamma   90.00
#
_symmetry.space_group_name_H-M   'P 1'
#
loop_
_entity.id
_entity.type
_entity.pdbx_description
1 polymer ?
#
loop_
_entity_poly.entity_id
_entity_poly.type
_entity_poly.pdbx_seq_one_letter_code
_entity_poly.pdbx_strand_id
1 'polypeptide(L)'
;MEIGKEYVYHTDIIGKTKVHSLDSNYKINIKTAVTFNGKDPDEDYHIFEITETDYNLEMYEDPLIVQITEMTNKICSLYSTLVVGVNRKGEIAKIYNGDEIREKWKGVKEWLTNAHPIEAYEIIRAKEYELTNEEMEIKSIRYIHFLYQFFYIFGKEPINEGSKSYQRREDMDRFGAGVVMPVNISVSEKVIEQNFSEWNVDGQLIRDDKMIRRLREFAKDNYMHPEYKVKGKYLYDERVLVKSDFTITEQLGEFFYYHCFMDTHLEI
;
A
#
# COMPACT_ATOMS: atom_id res chain seq x y z
N MET A 1 -12.58 -2.50 -16.92
CA MET A 1 -12.67 -3.85 -16.34
C MET A 1 -14.09 -4.37 -16.51
N GLU A 2 -14.22 -5.61 -16.95
CA GLU A 2 -15.49 -6.32 -17.10
C GLU A 2 -15.97 -6.82 -15.73
N ILE A 3 -17.28 -6.77 -15.47
CA ILE A 3 -17.85 -7.19 -14.18
C ILE A 3 -17.72 -8.71 -14.05
N GLY A 4 -17.20 -9.17 -12.90
CA GLY A 4 -17.02 -10.58 -12.59
C GLY A 4 -15.87 -11.26 -13.35
N LYS A 5 -15.14 -10.53 -14.20
CA LYS A 5 -13.92 -11.02 -14.83
C LYS A 5 -12.75 -10.86 -13.88
N GLU A 6 -12.01 -11.95 -13.71
CA GLU A 6 -10.76 -11.99 -12.96
C GLU A 6 -9.59 -11.49 -13.81
N TYR A 7 -8.73 -10.66 -13.20
CA TYR A 7 -7.49 -10.16 -13.78
C TYR A 7 -6.35 -10.49 -12.83
N VAL A 8 -5.37 -11.29 -13.28
CA VAL A 8 -4.25 -11.73 -12.46
C VAL A 8 -3.05 -10.82 -12.69
N TYR A 9 -2.48 -10.33 -11.60
CA TYR A 9 -1.33 -9.43 -11.62
C TYR A 9 -0.14 -10.08 -10.91
N HIS A 10 1.03 -9.93 -11.51
CA HIS A 10 2.31 -10.23 -10.86
C HIS A 10 2.97 -8.92 -10.43
N THR A 11 3.43 -8.87 -9.18
CA THR A 11 4.05 -7.69 -8.58
C THR A 11 5.41 -8.03 -7.96
N ASP A 12 6.45 -7.38 -8.45
CA ASP A 12 7.80 -7.41 -7.87
C ASP A 12 8.01 -6.17 -6.99
N ILE A 13 8.32 -6.38 -5.72
CA ILE A 13 8.61 -5.33 -4.75
C ILE A 13 10.07 -5.42 -4.39
N ILE A 14 10.82 -4.34 -4.62
CA ILE A 14 12.24 -4.24 -4.29
C ILE A 14 12.41 -3.02 -3.39
N GLY A 15 12.86 -3.27 -2.16
CA GLY A 15 13.01 -2.20 -1.19
C GLY A 15 14.34 -2.19 -0.47
N LYS A 16 14.66 -1.00 0.02
CA LYS A 16 15.80 -0.72 0.88
C LYS A 16 15.33 0.14 2.04
N THR A 17 15.64 -0.28 3.26
CA THR A 17 15.44 0.51 4.46
C THR A 17 16.77 0.73 5.17
N LYS A 18 16.91 1.91 5.77
CA LYS A 18 17.98 2.25 6.70
C LYS A 18 17.36 2.84 7.94
N VAL A 19 17.69 2.28 9.10
CA VAL A 19 17.36 2.81 10.42
C VAL A 19 18.61 2.80 11.27
N HIS A 20 19.12 3.98 11.61
CA HIS A 20 20.41 4.17 12.26
C HIS A 20 21.57 3.50 11.49
N SER A 21 22.15 2.46 12.08
CA SER A 21 23.27 1.69 11.51
C SER A 21 22.83 0.40 10.81
N LEU A 22 21.52 0.13 10.76
CA LEU A 22 20.97 -1.06 10.12
C LEU A 22 20.47 -0.69 8.73
N ASP A 23 21.09 -1.25 7.71
CA ASP A 23 20.61 -1.26 6.33
C ASP A 23 19.99 -2.64 6.07
N SER A 24 18.83 -2.68 5.42
CA SER A 24 18.16 -3.92 5.02
C SER A 24 17.62 -3.77 3.61
N ASN A 25 17.89 -4.76 2.77
CA ASN A 25 17.29 -4.89 1.45
C ASN A 25 16.29 -6.05 1.48
N TYR A 26 15.16 -5.88 0.82
CA TYR A 26 14.16 -6.93 0.69
C TYR A 26 13.64 -7.02 -0.74
N LYS A 27 13.24 -8.23 -1.12
CA LYS A 27 12.55 -8.50 -2.37
C LYS A 27 11.36 -9.42 -2.13
N ILE A 28 10.20 -9.03 -2.64
CA ILE A 28 8.95 -9.77 -2.52
C ILE A 28 8.35 -9.94 -3.91
N ASN A 29 7.82 -11.11 -4.21
CA ASN A 29 7.01 -11.37 -5.38
C ASN A 29 5.60 -11.74 -4.93
N ILE A 30 4.60 -11.13 -5.52
CA ILE A 30 3.20 -11.35 -5.17
C ILE A 30 2.41 -11.61 -6.45
N LYS A 31 1.51 -12.60 -6.41
CA LYS A 31 0.47 -12.76 -7.43
C LYS A 31 -0.89 -12.45 -6.84
N THR A 32 -1.59 -11.50 -7.46
CA THR A 32 -2.88 -11.02 -6.98
C THR A 32 -3.94 -11.11 -8.06
N ALA A 33 -5.04 -11.80 -7.79
CA ALA A 33 -6.24 -11.77 -8.61
C ALA A 33 -7.13 -10.59 -8.20
N VAL A 34 -7.60 -9.82 -9.18
CA VAL A 34 -8.52 -8.69 -8.98
C VAL A 34 -9.77 -8.89 -9.81
N THR A 35 -10.92 -8.85 -9.16
CA THR A 35 -12.24 -8.94 -9.79
C THR A 35 -13.03 -7.68 -9.50
N PHE A 36 -13.57 -7.03 -10.53
CA PHE A 36 -14.48 -5.90 -10.37
C PHE A 36 -15.92 -6.40 -10.23
N ASN A 37 -16.55 -6.15 -9.08
CA ASN A 37 -17.89 -6.67 -8.75
C ASN A 37 -19.01 -5.65 -9.03
N GLY A 38 -18.70 -4.54 -9.68
CA GLY A 38 -19.66 -3.49 -10.00
C GLY A 38 -19.63 -2.33 -9.00
N LYS A 39 -20.76 -1.62 -8.89
CA LYS A 39 -20.91 -0.48 -7.99
C LYS A 39 -21.87 -0.79 -6.87
N ASP A 40 -21.58 -0.28 -5.68
CA ASP A 40 -22.51 -0.24 -4.57
C ASP A 40 -23.70 0.65 -4.96
N PRO A 41 -24.95 0.14 -4.90
CA PRO A 41 -26.13 0.89 -5.30
C PRO A 41 -26.48 2.05 -4.35
N ASP A 42 -26.03 1.99 -3.10
CA ASP A 42 -26.39 2.92 -2.04
C ASP A 42 -25.28 3.96 -1.77
N GLU A 43 -24.02 3.58 -1.98
CA GLU A 43 -22.86 4.37 -1.54
C GLU A 43 -21.92 4.85 -2.67
N ASP A 44 -22.21 4.53 -3.94
CA ASP A 44 -21.40 4.87 -5.14
C ASP A 44 -19.91 4.46 -5.03
N TYR A 45 -19.64 3.38 -4.29
CA TYR A 45 -18.34 2.74 -4.24
C TYR A 45 -18.17 1.76 -5.40
N HIS A 46 -16.95 1.65 -5.94
CA HIS A 46 -16.57 0.58 -6.85
C HIS A 46 -16.14 -0.62 -6.01
N ILE A 47 -16.78 -1.76 -6.19
CA ILE A 47 -16.54 -2.95 -5.39
C ILE A 47 -15.48 -3.80 -6.10
N PHE A 48 -14.39 -4.09 -5.39
CA PHE A 48 -13.32 -4.97 -5.86
C PHE A 48 -13.16 -6.14 -4.91
N GLU A 49 -13.00 -7.33 -5.47
CA GLU A 49 -12.46 -8.49 -4.76
C GLU A 49 -11.00 -8.67 -5.15
N ILE A 50 -10.14 -8.82 -4.15
CA ILE A 50 -8.69 -8.87 -4.30
C ILE A 50 -8.20 -10.07 -3.53
N THR A 51 -7.63 -11.03 -4.25
CA THR A 51 -7.17 -12.31 -3.69
C THR A 51 -5.68 -12.46 -3.93
N GLU A 52 -4.90 -12.54 -2.86
CA GLU A 52 -3.50 -12.92 -2.91
C GLU A 52 -3.41 -14.44 -3.17
N THR A 53 -2.86 -14.81 -4.33
CA THR A 53 -2.75 -16.20 -4.79
C THR A 53 -1.37 -16.79 -4.58
N ASP A 54 -0.34 -15.94 -4.52
CA ASP A 54 1.03 -16.32 -4.24
C ASP A 54 1.76 -15.17 -3.53
N TYR A 55 2.61 -15.50 -2.57
CA TYR A 55 3.46 -14.55 -1.85
C TYR A 55 4.80 -15.23 -1.56
N ASN A 56 5.88 -14.67 -2.12
CA ASN A 56 7.23 -15.17 -1.93
C ASN A 56 8.16 -14.05 -1.48
N LEU A 57 8.72 -14.17 -0.26
CA LEU A 57 9.79 -13.31 0.23
C LEU A 57 11.13 -13.94 -0.15
N GLU A 58 11.78 -13.42 -1.20
CA GLU A 58 12.98 -14.03 -1.79
C GLU A 58 14.27 -13.75 -1.02
N MET A 59 14.35 -12.62 -0.30
CA MET A 59 15.59 -12.20 0.33
C MET A 59 15.35 -11.48 1.66
N TYR A 60 16.04 -11.96 2.70
CA TYR A 60 16.15 -11.30 3.99
C TYR A 60 17.51 -11.61 4.65
N GLU A 61 18.22 -10.59 5.14
CA GLU A 61 19.63 -10.73 5.60
C GLU A 61 19.80 -11.07 7.11
N ASP A 62 18.72 -11.14 7.93
CA ASP A 62 18.81 -11.29 9.40
C ASP A 62 17.91 -12.43 9.99
N PRO A 63 18.45 -13.37 10.81
CA PRO A 63 17.71 -14.43 11.50
C PRO A 63 16.63 -13.99 12.50
N LEU A 64 16.81 -12.86 13.22
CA LEU A 64 15.76 -12.33 14.11
C LEU A 64 14.55 -11.86 13.31
N ILE A 65 14.78 -11.50 12.06
CA ILE A 65 13.74 -11.00 11.20
C ILE A 65 12.96 -12.15 10.57
N VAL A 66 13.49 -13.37 10.51
CA VAL A 66 12.72 -14.56 10.12
C VAL A 66 11.48 -14.75 11.00
N GLN A 67 11.61 -14.65 12.33
CA GLN A 67 10.45 -14.79 13.24
C GLN A 67 9.45 -13.64 13.09
N ILE A 68 9.94 -12.41 12.93
CA ILE A 68 9.10 -11.24 12.67
C ILE A 68 8.36 -11.41 11.34
N THR A 69 9.04 -11.92 10.32
CA THR A 69 8.49 -12.23 9.01
C THR A 69 7.45 -13.33 9.10
N GLU A 70 7.70 -14.42 9.83
CA GLU A 70 6.73 -15.51 10.01
C GLU A 70 5.45 -15.00 10.70
N MET A 71 5.58 -14.26 11.80
CA MET A 71 4.45 -13.62 12.47
C MET A 71 3.72 -12.64 11.55
N THR A 72 4.48 -11.82 10.81
CA THR A 72 3.93 -10.81 9.88
C THR A 72 3.16 -11.47 8.75
N ASN A 73 3.73 -12.48 8.09
CA ASN A 73 3.06 -13.24 7.02
C ASN A 73 1.79 -13.91 7.53
N LYS A 74 1.83 -14.45 8.76
CA LYS A 74 0.64 -15.05 9.37
C LYS A 74 -0.45 -14.01 9.63
N ILE A 75 -0.10 -12.81 10.07
CA ILE A 75 -1.05 -11.71 10.25
C ILE A 75 -1.56 -11.18 8.91
N CYS A 76 -0.70 -11.09 7.89
CA CYS A 76 -1.10 -10.66 6.55
C CYS A 76 -2.07 -11.65 5.89
N SER A 77 -1.99 -12.95 6.24
CA SER A 77 -2.90 -13.98 5.71
C SER A 77 -4.39 -13.73 6.01
N LEU A 78 -4.71 -12.87 6.99
CA LEU A 78 -6.08 -12.39 7.23
C LEU A 78 -6.69 -11.75 5.98
N TYR A 79 -5.84 -11.06 5.21
CA TYR A 79 -6.18 -10.28 4.04
C TYR A 79 -5.92 -11.04 2.74
N SER A 80 -5.79 -12.37 2.79
CA SER A 80 -5.62 -13.20 1.60
C SER A 80 -6.74 -13.01 0.56
N THR A 81 -7.91 -12.60 1.03
CA THR A 81 -9.06 -12.20 0.20
C THR A 81 -9.67 -10.96 0.85
N LEU A 82 -9.78 -9.89 0.08
CA LEU A 82 -10.35 -8.61 0.49
C LEU A 82 -11.45 -8.21 -0.47
N VAL A 83 -12.64 -7.96 0.05
CA VAL A 83 -13.74 -7.36 -0.71
C VAL A 83 -13.89 -5.92 -0.23
N VAL A 84 -13.50 -4.95 -1.06
CA VAL A 84 -13.38 -3.55 -0.68
C VAL A 84 -14.20 -2.62 -1.55
N GLY A 85 -14.77 -1.58 -0.93
CA GLY A 85 -15.41 -0.46 -1.62
C GLY A 85 -14.45 0.69 -1.81
N VAL A 86 -14.21 1.08 -3.06
CA VAL A 86 -13.29 2.17 -3.41
C VAL A 86 -14.07 3.37 -3.92
N ASN A 87 -13.85 4.53 -3.31
CA ASN A 87 -14.52 5.76 -3.68
C ASN A 87 -13.95 6.36 -4.99
N ARG A 88 -14.59 7.43 -5.49
CA ARG A 88 -14.13 8.15 -6.71
C ARG A 88 -12.73 8.75 -6.63
N LYS A 89 -12.11 8.82 -5.44
CA LYS A 89 -10.74 9.32 -5.24
C LYS A 89 -9.70 8.18 -5.18
N GLY A 90 -10.10 6.92 -5.33
CA GLY A 90 -9.20 5.79 -5.19
C GLY A 90 -8.81 5.52 -3.74
N GLU A 91 -9.71 5.81 -2.79
CA GLU A 91 -9.53 5.51 -1.39
C GLU A 91 -10.47 4.34 -1.01
N ILE A 92 -9.92 3.35 -0.31
CA ILE A 92 -10.71 2.30 0.32
C ILE A 92 -11.59 2.96 1.39
N ALA A 93 -12.89 2.80 1.25
CA ALA A 93 -13.92 3.41 2.09
C ALA A 93 -14.69 2.38 2.93
N LYS A 94 -14.70 1.09 2.53
CA LYS A 94 -15.46 0.04 3.18
C LYS A 94 -14.83 -1.34 2.98
N ILE A 95 -14.97 -2.22 3.97
CA ILE A 95 -14.58 -3.64 3.87
C ILE A 95 -15.86 -4.49 3.96
N TYR A 96 -16.21 -5.20 2.88
CA TYR A 96 -17.44 -5.99 2.82
C TYR A 96 -17.32 -7.37 3.45
N ASN A 97 -16.11 -7.94 3.52
CA ASN A 97 -15.87 -9.26 4.10
C ASN A 97 -15.20 -9.22 5.49
N GLY A 98 -15.44 -8.14 6.26
CA GLY A 98 -14.82 -7.95 7.59
C GLY A 98 -15.11 -9.08 8.59
N ASP A 99 -16.26 -9.74 8.50
CA ASP A 99 -16.58 -10.88 9.37
C ASP A 99 -15.71 -12.11 9.07
N GLU A 100 -15.37 -12.34 7.80
CA GLU A 100 -14.45 -13.42 7.42
C GLU A 100 -13.03 -13.14 7.92
N ILE A 101 -12.59 -11.88 7.86
CA ILE A 101 -11.29 -11.44 8.39
C ILE A 101 -11.22 -11.70 9.90
N ARG A 102 -12.29 -11.33 10.63
CA ARG A 102 -12.40 -11.59 12.08
C ARG A 102 -12.42 -13.07 12.41
N GLU A 103 -12.99 -13.92 11.56
CA GLU A 103 -12.96 -15.36 11.75
C GLU A 103 -11.53 -15.92 11.54
N LYS A 104 -10.86 -15.53 10.45
CA LYS A 104 -9.45 -15.90 10.20
C LYS A 104 -8.53 -15.46 11.36
N TRP A 105 -8.83 -14.32 11.98
CA TRP A 105 -8.07 -13.81 13.12
C TRP A 105 -8.04 -14.76 14.30
N LYS A 106 -9.11 -15.50 14.58
CA LYS A 106 -9.13 -16.46 15.70
C LYS A 106 -8.04 -17.52 15.54
N GLY A 107 -7.89 -18.07 14.34
CA GLY A 107 -6.85 -19.07 14.04
C GLY A 107 -5.44 -18.49 14.05
N VAL A 108 -5.25 -17.25 13.56
CA VAL A 108 -3.96 -16.55 13.62
C VAL A 108 -3.57 -16.25 15.07
N LYS A 109 -4.51 -15.76 15.89
CA LYS A 109 -4.29 -15.47 17.31
C LYS A 109 -3.89 -16.72 18.09
N GLU A 110 -4.58 -17.84 17.86
CA GLU A 110 -4.22 -19.12 18.49
C GLU A 110 -2.79 -19.55 18.10
N TRP A 111 -2.44 -19.46 16.82
CA TRP A 111 -1.10 -19.75 16.36
C TRP A 111 -0.04 -18.85 17.00
N LEU A 112 -0.26 -17.53 17.00
CA LEU A 112 0.65 -16.54 17.60
C LEU A 112 0.87 -16.80 19.09
N THR A 113 -0.20 -17.11 19.82
CA THR A 113 -0.14 -17.40 21.26
C THR A 113 0.68 -18.66 21.55
N ASN A 114 0.60 -19.66 20.67
CA ASN A 114 1.29 -20.94 20.86
C ASN A 114 2.75 -20.92 20.37
N ALA A 115 3.04 -20.23 19.26
CA ALA A 115 4.36 -20.19 18.64
C ALA A 115 5.28 -19.12 19.24
N HIS A 116 4.73 -17.95 19.61
CA HIS A 116 5.48 -16.77 20.06
C HIS A 116 4.81 -16.06 21.26
N PRO A 117 4.60 -16.75 22.39
CA PRO A 117 3.74 -16.26 23.49
C PRO A 117 4.18 -14.93 24.11
N ILE A 118 5.48 -14.62 24.15
CA ILE A 118 6.00 -13.39 24.78
C ILE A 118 5.96 -12.24 23.77
N GLU A 119 6.42 -12.50 22.55
CA GLU A 119 6.58 -11.52 21.48
C GLU A 119 5.24 -11.11 20.86
N ALA A 120 4.26 -12.02 20.81
CA ALA A 120 3.00 -11.77 20.13
C ALA A 120 1.95 -11.02 20.97
N TYR A 121 2.12 -10.86 22.29
CA TYR A 121 1.09 -10.26 23.15
C TYR A 121 0.69 -8.84 22.72
N GLU A 122 1.67 -7.95 22.52
CA GLU A 122 1.40 -6.58 22.08
C GLU A 122 0.84 -6.54 20.65
N ILE A 123 1.30 -7.45 19.79
CA ILE A 123 0.82 -7.59 18.40
C ILE A 123 -0.66 -8.01 18.38
N ILE A 124 -1.01 -9.02 19.17
CA ILE A 124 -2.39 -9.51 19.32
C ILE A 124 -3.28 -8.37 19.81
N ARG A 125 -2.88 -7.67 20.88
CA ARG A 125 -3.67 -6.58 21.45
C ARG A 125 -3.86 -5.42 20.46
N ALA A 126 -2.80 -5.04 19.74
CA ALA A 126 -2.87 -3.99 18.73
C ALA A 126 -3.80 -4.38 17.58
N LYS A 127 -3.68 -5.62 17.08
CA LYS A 127 -4.53 -6.13 15.99
C LYS A 127 -5.98 -6.30 16.43
N GLU A 128 -6.26 -6.76 17.64
CA GLU A 128 -7.62 -6.83 18.18
C GLU A 128 -8.27 -5.45 18.25
N TYR A 129 -7.52 -4.44 18.70
CA TYR A 129 -8.01 -3.07 18.69
C TYR A 129 -8.32 -2.57 17.27
N GLU A 130 -7.42 -2.84 16.31
CA GLU A 130 -7.64 -2.51 14.89
C GLU A 130 -8.89 -3.18 14.33
N LEU A 131 -9.11 -4.47 14.57
CA LEU A 131 -10.26 -5.24 14.07
C LEU A 131 -11.60 -4.83 14.68
N THR A 132 -11.58 -4.10 15.81
CA THR A 132 -12.80 -3.48 16.38
C THR A 132 -13.13 -2.11 15.78
N ASN A 133 -12.24 -1.56 14.95
CA ASN A 133 -12.37 -0.24 14.35
C ASN A 133 -12.07 -0.28 12.85
N GLU A 134 -13.12 -0.36 12.03
CA GLU A 134 -13.01 -0.43 10.57
C GLU A 134 -12.19 0.73 9.97
N GLU A 135 -12.25 1.95 10.54
CA GLU A 135 -11.46 3.08 10.06
C GLU A 135 -9.95 2.83 10.22
N MET A 136 -9.54 2.18 11.32
CA MET A 136 -8.14 1.81 11.55
C MET A 136 -7.71 0.64 10.68
N GLU A 137 -8.59 -0.34 10.48
CA GLU A 137 -8.34 -1.45 9.57
C GLU A 137 -8.15 -0.94 8.14
N ILE A 138 -9.05 -0.08 7.65
CA ILE A 138 -8.95 0.59 6.34
C ILE A 138 -7.65 1.40 6.21
N LYS A 139 -7.23 2.09 7.28
CA LYS A 139 -5.96 2.82 7.32
C LYS A 139 -4.74 1.91 7.23
N SER A 140 -4.85 0.67 7.69
CA SER A 140 -3.76 -0.29 7.66
C SER A 140 -3.70 -0.99 6.29
N ILE A 141 -4.83 -1.51 5.79
CA ILE A 141 -4.87 -2.25 4.52
C ILE A 141 -4.52 -1.38 3.32
N ARG A 142 -4.83 -0.06 3.33
CA ARG A 142 -4.48 0.84 2.21
C ARG A 142 -2.99 0.94 1.93
N TYR A 143 -2.13 0.50 2.84
CA TYR A 143 -0.67 0.48 2.69
C TYR A 143 -0.11 -0.90 2.34
N ILE A 144 -0.97 -1.92 2.18
CA ILE A 144 -0.55 -3.16 1.52
C ILE A 144 -0.03 -2.78 0.12
N HIS A 145 1.19 -3.18 -0.19
CA HIS A 145 1.95 -2.73 -1.38
C HIS A 145 1.12 -2.74 -2.66
N PHE A 146 0.50 -3.88 -2.97
CA PHE A 146 -0.36 -4.02 -4.16
C PHE A 146 -1.55 -3.06 -4.13
N LEU A 147 -2.30 -3.00 -3.02
CA LEU A 147 -3.47 -2.11 -2.89
C LEU A 147 -3.08 -0.64 -3.03
N TYR A 148 -1.98 -0.26 -2.38
CA TYR A 148 -1.48 1.10 -2.40
C TYR A 148 -1.12 1.53 -3.83
N GLN A 149 -0.38 0.69 -4.58
CA GLN A 149 -0.04 0.94 -5.97
C GLN A 149 -1.28 0.92 -6.88
N PHE A 150 -2.06 -0.15 -6.83
CA PHE A 150 -3.19 -0.40 -7.72
C PHE A 150 -4.24 0.71 -7.65
N PHE A 151 -4.59 1.15 -6.43
CA PHE A 151 -5.56 2.24 -6.25
C PHE A 151 -4.94 3.63 -6.18
N TYR A 152 -3.61 3.77 -6.32
CA TYR A 152 -2.94 5.05 -6.07
C TYR A 152 -3.53 6.18 -6.92
N ILE A 153 -3.76 5.93 -8.20
CA ILE A 153 -4.30 6.86 -9.19
C ILE A 153 -5.75 6.59 -9.58
N PHE A 154 -6.40 5.61 -8.94
CA PHE A 154 -7.79 5.30 -9.26
C PHE A 154 -8.67 6.54 -9.07
N GLY A 155 -9.48 6.86 -10.10
CA GLY A 155 -10.34 8.04 -10.12
C GLY A 155 -9.61 9.39 -10.22
N LYS A 156 -8.31 9.40 -10.53
CA LYS A 156 -7.48 10.60 -10.69
C LYS A 156 -7.12 10.87 -12.16
N GLU A 157 -8.03 10.51 -13.05
CA GLU A 157 -7.85 10.60 -14.50
C GLU A 157 -7.46 12.05 -14.90
N PRO A 158 -6.47 12.22 -15.79
CA PRO A 158 -6.16 13.52 -16.37
C PRO A 158 -7.39 14.10 -17.07
N ILE A 159 -7.63 15.40 -16.90
CA ILE A 159 -8.89 16.03 -17.34
C ILE A 159 -8.94 16.10 -18.88
N ASN A 160 -7.79 16.30 -19.52
CA ASN A 160 -7.60 16.34 -20.98
C ASN A 160 -6.21 15.80 -21.37
N GLU A 161 -6.05 15.41 -22.64
CA GLU A 161 -4.76 15.01 -23.21
C GLU A 161 -3.70 16.14 -23.05
N GLY A 162 -2.51 15.79 -22.55
CA GLY A 162 -1.45 16.77 -22.26
C GLY A 162 -1.70 17.65 -21.02
N SER A 163 -2.80 17.47 -20.30
CA SER A 163 -3.08 18.20 -19.05
C SER A 163 -2.40 17.55 -17.84
N LYS A 164 -2.10 18.37 -16.83
CA LYS A 164 -1.67 17.92 -15.50
C LYS A 164 -2.81 18.15 -14.51
N SER A 165 -3.23 17.10 -13.81
CA SER A 165 -4.11 17.24 -12.65
C SER A 165 -3.24 17.34 -11.39
N TYR A 166 -3.49 18.34 -10.55
CA TYR A 166 -2.82 18.48 -9.25
C TYR A 166 -3.80 18.11 -8.16
N GLN A 167 -3.39 17.21 -7.27
CA GLN A 167 -4.21 16.80 -6.14
C GLN A 167 -3.38 16.79 -4.87
N ARG A 168 -4.01 17.15 -3.76
CA ARG A 168 -3.44 16.98 -2.43
C ARG A 168 -3.92 15.65 -1.86
N ARG A 169 -3.01 14.87 -1.32
CA ARG A 169 -3.29 13.61 -0.60
C ARG A 169 -2.58 13.64 0.76
N GLU A 170 -3.11 12.86 1.68
CA GLU A 170 -2.44 12.52 2.94
C GLU A 170 -1.85 11.11 2.83
N ASP A 171 -0.60 10.97 3.23
CA ASP A 171 0.13 9.71 3.32
C ASP A 171 0.60 9.50 4.77
N MET A 172 1.08 8.30 5.11
CA MET A 172 1.72 8.04 6.41
C MET A 172 3.21 7.79 6.22
N ASP A 173 3.98 8.16 7.24
CA ASP A 173 5.41 7.85 7.30
C ASP A 173 5.65 6.33 7.22
N ARG A 174 6.77 5.95 6.61
CA ARG A 174 7.17 4.56 6.38
C ARG A 174 7.97 3.97 7.55
N PHE A 175 8.24 4.76 8.59
CA PHE A 175 9.02 4.35 9.76
C PHE A 175 8.17 4.03 10.99
N GLY A 176 6.84 4.14 10.89
CA GLY A 176 5.90 3.77 11.95
C GLY A 176 5.69 4.84 13.04
N ALA A 177 6.06 6.10 12.78
CA ALA A 177 5.84 7.22 13.70
C ALA A 177 4.36 7.65 13.79
N GLY A 178 3.51 7.21 12.85
CA GLY A 178 2.10 7.59 12.77
C GLY A 178 1.94 9.08 12.45
N VAL A 179 2.84 9.63 11.64
CA VAL A 179 2.81 11.02 11.20
C VAL A 179 2.19 11.07 9.81
N VAL A 180 1.12 11.86 9.69
CA VAL A 180 0.46 12.12 8.41
C VAL A 180 1.28 13.15 7.61
N MET A 181 1.67 12.79 6.40
CA MET A 181 2.44 13.60 5.47
C MET A 181 1.53 14.13 4.35
N PRO A 182 1.33 15.44 4.24
CA PRO A 182 0.62 16.01 3.10
C PRO A 182 1.50 15.95 1.85
N VAL A 183 0.99 15.38 0.77
CA VAL A 183 1.70 15.20 -0.51
C VAL A 183 0.94 15.92 -1.61
N ASN A 184 1.65 16.67 -2.44
CA ASN A 184 1.12 17.20 -3.68
C ASN A 184 1.47 16.23 -4.80
N ILE A 185 0.46 15.73 -5.53
CA ILE A 185 0.64 14.83 -6.66
C ILE A 185 0.25 15.54 -7.96
N SER A 186 1.01 15.29 -9.01
CA SER A 186 0.66 15.65 -10.38
C SER A 186 0.50 14.40 -11.22
N VAL A 187 -0.64 14.25 -11.89
CA VAL A 187 -0.91 13.16 -12.85
C VAL A 187 -0.98 13.74 -14.25
N SER A 188 -0.33 13.09 -15.21
CA SER A 188 -0.33 13.49 -16.62
C SER A 188 -0.55 12.30 -17.53
N GLU A 189 -1.23 12.51 -18.64
CA GLU A 189 -1.48 11.49 -19.65
C GLU A 189 -0.59 11.67 -20.88
N LYS A 190 -0.12 10.55 -21.41
CA LYS A 190 0.47 10.41 -22.74
C LYS A 190 -0.25 9.29 -23.47
N VAL A 191 -0.91 9.61 -24.57
CA VAL A 191 -1.50 8.59 -25.46
C VAL A 191 -0.38 7.97 -26.29
N ILE A 192 -0.31 6.63 -26.34
CA ILE A 192 0.76 5.92 -27.04
C ILE A 192 0.24 5.35 -28.37
N GLU A 193 -0.89 4.64 -28.36
CA GLU A 193 -1.52 4.00 -29.53
C GLU A 193 -3.06 3.98 -29.40
N GLN A 194 -3.79 3.54 -30.42
CA GLN A 194 -5.25 3.35 -30.32
C GLN A 194 -5.55 2.33 -29.20
N ASN A 195 -6.17 2.82 -28.11
CA ASN A 195 -6.61 2.10 -26.90
C ASN A 195 -5.63 2.05 -25.70
N PHE A 196 -4.36 2.43 -25.88
CA PHE A 196 -3.39 2.46 -24.77
C PHE A 196 -3.14 3.88 -24.26
N SER A 197 -3.29 4.06 -22.94
CA SER A 197 -2.95 5.31 -22.25
C SER A 197 -1.85 5.09 -21.20
N GLU A 198 -0.88 6.01 -21.17
CA GLU A 198 0.18 6.03 -20.17
C GLU A 198 -0.03 7.22 -19.23
N TRP A 199 -0.22 6.93 -17.95
CA TRP A 199 -0.37 7.94 -16.91
C TRP A 199 0.89 8.01 -16.05
N ASN A 200 1.47 9.19 -15.98
CA ASN A 200 2.67 9.48 -15.21
C ASN A 200 2.30 10.29 -13.97
N VAL A 201 2.86 9.89 -12.82
CA VAL A 201 2.61 10.46 -11.51
C VAL A 201 3.92 10.94 -10.92
N ASP A 202 3.92 12.18 -10.46
CA ASP A 202 4.99 12.74 -9.63
C ASP A 202 4.39 13.32 -8.36
N GLY A 203 4.88 12.90 -7.21
CA GLY A 203 4.41 13.31 -5.89
C GLY A 203 5.55 13.83 -5.02
N GLN A 204 5.29 14.90 -4.28
CA GLN A 204 6.28 15.53 -3.41
C GLN A 204 5.64 15.97 -2.08
N LEU A 205 6.40 15.86 -1.00
CA LEU A 205 6.01 16.37 0.32
C LEU A 205 5.66 17.86 0.27
N ILE A 206 4.51 18.22 0.82
CA ILE A 206 4.17 19.59 1.19
C ILE A 206 4.77 19.84 2.57
N ARG A 207 5.60 20.87 2.70
CA ARG A 207 6.17 21.23 4.00
C ARG A 207 5.09 21.72 4.95
N ASP A 208 4.98 21.05 6.08
CA ASP A 208 4.08 21.38 7.19
C ASP A 208 4.86 21.36 8.51
N ASP A 209 4.84 22.47 9.24
CA ASP A 209 5.68 22.65 10.44
C ASP A 209 5.31 21.67 11.57
N LYS A 210 4.02 21.34 11.71
CA LYS A 210 3.55 20.40 12.74
C LYS A 210 4.03 18.98 12.43
N MET A 211 3.93 18.56 11.18
CA MET A 211 4.46 17.29 10.70
C MET A 211 5.99 17.24 10.87
N ILE A 212 6.72 18.27 10.40
CA ILE A 212 8.18 18.33 10.54
C ILE A 212 8.58 18.20 12.00
N ARG A 213 7.92 18.93 12.91
CA ARG A 213 8.21 18.85 14.35
C ARG A 213 8.03 17.43 14.89
N ARG A 214 6.93 16.75 14.55
CA ARG A 214 6.68 15.37 15.00
C ARG A 214 7.71 14.37 14.44
N LEU A 215 8.11 14.53 13.18
CA LEU A 215 9.15 13.69 12.58
C LEU A 215 10.51 13.93 13.26
N ARG A 216 10.83 15.18 13.64
CA ARG A 216 12.06 15.51 14.38
C ARG A 216 12.08 14.90 15.77
N GLU A 217 10.94 14.94 16.47
CA GLU A 217 10.76 14.29 17.77
C GLU A 217 10.98 12.77 17.66
N PHE A 218 10.43 12.12 16.61
CA PHE A 218 10.62 10.70 16.33
C PHE A 218 12.08 10.36 16.00
N ALA A 219 12.67 11.08 15.04
CA ALA A 219 14.05 10.86 14.60
C ALA A 219 15.11 11.29 15.62
N LYS A 220 14.70 12.02 16.68
CA LYS A 220 15.58 12.65 17.69
C LYS A 220 16.63 13.57 17.06
N ASP A 221 16.28 14.24 15.98
CA ASP A 221 17.13 15.18 15.25
C ASP A 221 16.37 16.48 14.97
N ASN A 222 16.74 17.55 15.68
CA ASN A 222 16.11 18.86 15.58
C ASN A 222 16.44 19.60 14.27
N TYR A 223 17.48 19.19 13.55
CA TYR A 223 17.93 19.81 12.31
C TYR A 223 17.51 19.02 11.06
N MET A 224 16.88 17.87 11.25
CA MET A 224 16.39 17.02 10.17
C MET A 224 15.41 17.76 9.25
N HIS A 225 15.55 17.49 7.95
CA HIS A 225 14.67 17.97 6.90
C HIS A 225 14.07 16.77 6.17
N PRO A 226 12.77 16.48 6.35
CA PRO A 226 12.17 15.31 5.74
C PRO A 226 12.01 15.53 4.23
N GLU A 227 12.31 14.49 3.47
CA GLU A 227 11.96 14.39 2.06
C GLU A 227 11.01 13.20 1.87
N TYR A 228 9.95 13.41 1.10
CA TYR A 228 9.06 12.36 0.64
C TYR A 228 8.75 12.55 -0.83
N LYS A 229 8.96 11.51 -1.62
CA LYS A 229 8.79 11.50 -3.07
C LYS A 229 8.04 10.26 -3.51
N VAL A 230 7.13 10.45 -4.45
CA VAL A 230 6.42 9.37 -5.13
C VAL A 230 6.60 9.54 -6.63
N LYS A 231 6.86 8.44 -7.34
CA LYS A 231 6.87 8.41 -8.79
C LYS A 231 6.09 7.20 -9.27
N GLY A 232 5.32 7.36 -10.34
CA GLY A 232 4.53 6.27 -10.88
C GLY A 232 4.38 6.40 -12.38
N LYS A 233 4.32 5.26 -13.05
CA LYS A 233 3.99 5.13 -14.45
C LYS A 233 2.97 4.00 -14.57
N TYR A 234 1.84 4.25 -15.20
CA TYR A 234 0.74 3.31 -15.32
C TYR A 234 0.33 3.21 -16.78
N LEU A 235 0.33 2.00 -17.33
CA LEU A 235 -0.12 1.69 -18.67
C LEU A 235 -1.48 1.01 -18.58
N TYR A 236 -2.49 1.60 -19.22
CA TYR A 236 -3.83 1.05 -19.31
C TYR A 236 -4.16 0.62 -20.74
N ASP A 237 -4.87 -0.49 -20.86
CA ASP A 237 -5.67 -0.85 -22.05
C ASP A 237 -7.13 -0.55 -21.69
N GLU A 238 -7.66 0.53 -22.26
CA GLU A 238 -8.91 1.17 -21.84
C GLU A 238 -8.95 1.50 -20.32
N ARG A 239 -9.46 0.58 -19.51
CA ARG A 239 -9.62 0.69 -18.05
C ARG A 239 -8.96 -0.46 -17.29
N VAL A 240 -8.22 -1.33 -17.98
CA VAL A 240 -7.51 -2.46 -17.38
C VAL A 240 -6.06 -2.04 -17.21
N LEU A 241 -5.52 -2.14 -16.00
CA LEU A 241 -4.11 -1.89 -15.76
C LEU A 241 -3.32 -3.01 -16.46
N VAL A 242 -2.41 -2.65 -17.36
CA VAL A 242 -1.54 -3.60 -18.06
C VAL A 242 -0.19 -3.67 -17.36
N LYS A 243 0.36 -2.51 -17.01
CA LYS A 243 1.65 -2.40 -16.31
C LYS A 243 1.70 -1.17 -15.41
N SER A 244 2.40 -1.26 -14.29
CA SER A 244 2.72 -0.14 -13.43
C SER A 244 4.14 -0.23 -12.86
N ASP A 245 4.93 0.82 -13.04
CA ASP A 245 6.17 1.05 -12.29
C ASP A 245 5.88 2.10 -11.23
N PHE A 246 6.18 1.83 -9.96
CA PHE A 246 5.89 2.76 -8.88
C PHE A 246 7.02 2.82 -7.86
N THR A 247 7.32 4.01 -7.35
CA THR A 247 8.42 4.24 -6.40
C THR A 247 7.99 5.18 -5.29
N ILE A 248 8.34 4.81 -4.06
CA ILE A 248 8.24 5.65 -2.86
C ILE A 248 9.64 5.86 -2.34
N THR A 249 9.96 7.08 -1.96
CA THR A 249 11.18 7.40 -1.22
C THR A 249 10.85 8.32 -0.05
N GLU A 250 11.29 7.93 1.15
CA GLU A 250 11.22 8.76 2.35
C GLU A 250 12.61 8.86 2.99
N GLN A 251 13.00 10.06 3.38
CA GLN A 251 14.26 10.31 4.08
C GLN A 251 14.04 11.28 5.22
N LEU A 252 14.35 10.87 6.44
CA LEU A 252 14.28 11.69 7.67
C LEU A 252 15.70 11.97 8.20
N GLY A 253 16.59 12.47 7.33
CA GLY A 253 17.99 12.77 7.67
C GLY A 253 18.97 11.66 7.26
N GLU A 254 20.09 11.53 7.99
CA GLU A 254 21.16 10.57 7.69
C GLU A 254 20.83 9.13 8.10
N PHE A 255 20.01 8.98 9.15
CA PHE A 255 19.76 7.70 9.82
C PHE A 255 18.49 6.99 9.36
N PHE A 256 17.61 7.66 8.64
CA PHE A 256 16.31 7.12 8.25
C PHE A 256 16.14 7.28 6.75
N TYR A 257 16.16 6.15 6.05
CA TYR A 257 15.93 6.09 4.61
C TYR A 257 15.00 4.92 4.28
N TYR A 258 14.03 5.17 3.43
CA TYR A 258 13.13 4.17 2.89
C TYR A 258 13.03 4.37 1.39
N HIS A 259 13.23 3.30 0.64
CA HIS A 259 12.99 3.23 -0.78
C HIS A 259 12.24 1.94 -1.08
N CYS A 260 11.17 2.05 -1.86
CA CYS A 260 10.41 0.90 -2.32
C CYS A 260 10.03 1.12 -3.77
N PHE A 261 10.45 0.20 -4.63
CA PHE A 261 10.06 0.10 -6.03
C PHE A 261 9.11 -1.08 -6.19
N MET A 262 8.02 -0.88 -6.93
CA MET A 262 7.00 -1.88 -7.21
C MET A 262 6.76 -1.94 -8.73
N ASP A 263 7.03 -3.07 -9.36
CA ASP A 263 6.70 -3.37 -10.77
C ASP A 263 5.52 -4.35 -10.81
N THR A 264 4.36 -3.88 -11.26
CA THR A 264 3.14 -4.69 -11.38
C THR A 264 2.79 -4.85 -12.85
N HIS A 265 2.49 -6.06 -13.31
CA HIS A 265 2.00 -6.30 -14.66
C HIS A 265 0.89 -7.35 -14.70
N LEU A 266 -0.01 -7.22 -15.66
CA LEU A 266 -1.07 -8.18 -15.92
C LEU A 266 -0.49 -9.45 -16.54
N GLU A 267 -0.82 -10.62 -15.99
CA GLU A 267 -0.54 -11.92 -16.63
C GLU A 267 -1.54 -12.16 -17.77
N ILE A 268 -1.03 -12.53 -18.95
CA ILE A 268 -1.81 -12.80 -20.16
C ILE A 268 -1.84 -14.31 -20.42
#